data_AF-A0A5M7AYX0-F1
#
_entry.id   AF-A0A5M7AYX0-F1
#
_cell.length_a   1.000
_cell.length_b   1.000
_cell.length_c   1.000
_cell.angle_alpha   90.00
_cell.angle_beta   90.00
_cell.angle_gamma   90.00
#
_symmetry.space_group_name_H-M   'P 1'
#
loop_
_entity.id
_entity.type
_entity.pdbx_description
1 polymer ?
#
loop_
_entity_poly.entity_id
_entity_poly.type
_entity_poly.pdbx_seq_one_letter_code
_entity_poly.pdbx_strand_id
1 'polypeptide(L)'
;MKKWILIIIGIILIGIIGIGIKINSDLNELVEVFNSEHSLNEPNLIILSDSISPNKKYKYYQYQFDKGGLGYSSIFWSVIKNNENDLGKGLFPQGYKVIGWDIKNELILKKSIPTSELKAVTELKNGTEFNGIKINIVE
;
A
#
# COMPACT_ATOMS: atom_id res chain seq x y z
N MET A 1 -46.88 18.34 17.25
CA MET A 1 -45.62 17.68 17.69
C MET A 1 -44.99 16.78 16.63
N LYS A 2 -45.71 15.83 15.99
CA LYS A 2 -45.14 14.91 14.97
C LYS A 2 -44.52 15.58 13.72
N LYS A 3 -45.07 16.70 13.22
CA LYS A 3 -44.55 17.39 12.01
C LYS A 3 -43.17 18.04 12.22
N TRP A 4 -42.87 18.52 13.42
CA TRP A 4 -41.57 19.15 13.74
C TRP A 4 -40.45 18.13 13.89
N ILE A 5 -40.77 16.92 14.37
CA ILE A 5 -39.82 15.81 14.49
C ILE A 5 -39.30 15.38 13.12
N LEU A 6 -40.15 15.32 12.09
CA LEU A 6 -39.75 14.96 10.72
C LEU A 6 -38.80 15.98 10.09
N ILE A 7 -38.99 17.27 10.36
CA ILE A 7 -38.12 18.34 9.84
C ILE A 7 -36.73 18.27 10.51
N ILE A 8 -36.68 18.05 11.82
CA ILE A 8 -35.42 17.93 12.57
C ILE A 8 -34.65 16.69 12.10
N ILE A 9 -35.33 15.56 11.90
CA ILE A 9 -34.71 14.33 11.37
C ILE A 9 -34.14 14.55 9.96
N GLY A 10 -34.85 15.29 9.10
CA GLY A 10 -34.38 15.62 7.75
C GLY A 10 -33.08 16.43 7.74
N ILE A 11 -32.98 17.45 8.61
CA ILE A 11 -31.77 18.29 8.72
C ILE A 11 -30.57 17.47 9.24
N ILE A 12 -30.81 16.59 10.23
CA ILE A 12 -29.77 15.72 10.78
C ILE A 12 -29.26 14.74 9.70
N LEU A 13 -30.15 14.15 8.90
CA LEU A 13 -29.77 13.25 7.80
C LEU A 13 -28.92 13.96 6.74
N ILE A 14 -29.30 15.17 6.31
CA ILE A 14 -28.53 15.95 5.32
C ILE A 14 -27.14 16.31 5.88
N GLY A 15 -27.06 16.68 7.16
CA GLY A 15 -25.80 16.97 7.82
C GLY A 15 -24.84 15.77 7.88
N ILE A 16 -25.37 14.58 8.22
CA ILE A 16 -24.57 13.35 8.27
C ILE A 16 -24.08 12.96 6.87
N ILE A 17 -24.93 13.08 5.84
CA ILE A 17 -24.54 12.79 4.46
C ILE A 17 -23.43 13.74 3.99
N GLY A 18 -23.55 15.05 4.29
CA GLY A 18 -22.54 16.04 3.94
C GLY A 18 -21.17 15.78 4.60
N ILE A 19 -21.16 15.40 5.88
CA ILE A 19 -19.94 15.04 6.61
C ILE A 19 -19.32 13.76 6.02
N GLY A 20 -20.13 12.75 5.72
CA GLY A 20 -19.67 11.49 5.11
C GLY A 20 -19.01 11.71 3.75
N ILE A 21 -19.60 12.56 2.89
CA ILE A 21 -19.02 12.90 1.58
C ILE A 21 -17.68 13.62 1.75
N LYS A 22 -17.58 14.57 2.66
CA LYS A 22 -16.34 15.31 2.91
C LYS A 22 -15.21 14.39 3.37
N ILE A 23 -15.47 13.53 4.36
CA ILE A 23 -14.46 12.58 4.87
C ILE A 23 -13.98 11.65 3.76
N ASN A 24 -14.90 11.17 2.90
CA ASN A 24 -14.53 10.30 1.78
C ASN A 24 -13.66 11.03 0.74
N SER A 25 -13.95 12.31 0.47
CA SER A 25 -13.14 13.14 -0.42
C SER A 25 -11.74 13.37 0.15
N ASP A 26 -11.64 13.78 1.42
CA ASP A 26 -10.37 14.04 2.09
C ASP A 26 -9.50 12.77 2.15
N LEU A 27 -10.11 11.59 2.38
CA LEU A 27 -9.41 10.31 2.33
C LEU A 27 -8.94 9.93 0.92
N ASN A 28 -9.77 10.15 -0.09
CA ASN A 28 -9.38 9.88 -1.48
C ASN A 28 -8.19 10.75 -1.91
N GLU A 29 -8.20 12.04 -1.55
CA GLU A 29 -7.09 12.95 -1.83
C GLU A 29 -5.79 12.48 -1.15
N LEU A 30 -5.86 12.06 0.12
CA LEU A 30 -4.70 11.51 0.82
C LEU A 30 -4.15 10.22 0.18
N VAL A 31 -5.04 9.32 -0.24
CA VAL A 31 -4.64 8.08 -0.94
C VAL A 31 -4.03 8.40 -2.30
N GLU A 32 -4.56 9.38 -3.01
CA GLU A 32 -4.03 9.82 -4.30
C GLU A 32 -2.64 10.44 -4.15
N VAL A 33 -2.45 11.32 -3.17
CA VAL A 33 -1.12 11.89 -2.85
C VAL A 33 -0.13 10.79 -2.47
N PHE A 34 -0.52 9.86 -1.59
CA PHE A 34 0.35 8.74 -1.19
C PHE A 34 0.73 7.85 -2.39
N ASN A 35 -0.23 7.48 -3.23
CA ASN A 35 0.05 6.67 -4.41
C ASN A 35 0.87 7.42 -5.46
N SER A 36 0.71 8.75 -5.55
CA SER A 36 1.50 9.58 -6.46
C SER A 36 2.98 9.60 -6.09
N GLU A 37 3.31 9.63 -4.78
CA GLU A 37 4.68 9.46 -4.31
C GLU A 37 5.19 8.05 -4.62
N HIS A 38 4.37 7.02 -4.39
CA HIS A 38 4.71 5.63 -4.68
C HIS A 38 4.44 5.24 -6.14
N SER A 39 5.00 5.99 -7.10
CA SER A 39 4.87 5.75 -8.54
C SER A 39 6.21 5.47 -9.19
N LEU A 40 6.28 4.55 -10.15
CA LEU A 40 7.48 4.31 -10.97
C LEU A 40 7.91 5.54 -11.79
N ASN A 41 7.03 6.52 -11.97
CA ASN A 41 7.32 7.76 -12.65
C ASN A 41 7.80 8.89 -11.70
N GLU A 42 7.85 8.64 -10.39
CA GLU A 42 8.32 9.63 -9.42
C GLU A 42 9.82 9.92 -9.64
N PRO A 43 10.22 11.16 -9.96
CA PRO A 43 11.60 11.49 -10.31
C PRO A 43 12.62 11.20 -9.20
N ASN A 44 12.20 11.23 -7.93
CA ASN A 44 13.10 10.97 -6.80
C ASN A 44 13.15 9.49 -6.41
N LEU A 45 12.44 8.61 -7.12
CA LEU A 45 12.40 7.20 -6.81
C LEU A 45 13.66 6.49 -7.33
N ILE A 46 14.29 5.73 -6.44
CA ILE A 46 15.46 4.92 -6.73
C ILE A 46 15.07 3.45 -6.58
N ILE A 47 15.08 2.71 -7.70
CA ILE A 47 14.96 1.25 -7.69
C ILE A 47 16.28 0.64 -7.24
N LEU A 48 16.23 -0.14 -6.17
CA LEU A 48 17.37 -0.87 -5.62
C LEU A 48 17.45 -2.29 -6.19
N SER A 49 16.29 -2.93 -6.36
CA SER A 49 16.19 -4.24 -7.02
C SER A 49 14.76 -4.50 -7.51
N ASP A 50 14.63 -5.36 -8.50
CA ASP A 50 13.34 -5.79 -9.02
C ASP A 50 13.43 -7.21 -9.60
N SER A 51 12.30 -7.91 -9.64
CA SER A 51 12.23 -9.22 -10.32
C SER A 51 10.81 -9.55 -10.76
N ILE A 52 10.72 -10.11 -11.97
CA ILE A 52 9.47 -10.55 -12.60
C ILE A 52 9.11 -11.95 -12.09
N SER A 53 7.83 -12.17 -11.82
CA SER A 53 7.31 -13.47 -11.39
C SER A 53 7.45 -14.53 -12.50
N PRO A 54 7.57 -15.84 -12.18
CA PRO A 54 7.71 -16.90 -13.18
C PRO A 54 6.64 -16.89 -14.27
N ASN A 55 5.40 -16.55 -13.92
CA ASN A 55 4.29 -16.44 -14.87
C ASN A 55 4.21 -15.08 -15.59
N LYS A 56 5.15 -14.16 -15.30
CA LYS A 56 5.29 -12.81 -15.88
C LYS A 56 4.11 -11.86 -15.63
N LYS A 57 3.17 -12.23 -14.75
CA LYS A 57 2.00 -11.40 -14.43
C LYS A 57 2.33 -10.30 -13.44
N TYR A 58 3.29 -10.54 -12.56
CA TYR A 58 3.64 -9.65 -11.47
C TYR A 58 5.13 -9.34 -11.45
N LYS A 59 5.47 -8.23 -10.80
CA LYS A 59 6.85 -7.80 -10.59
C LYS A 59 6.94 -7.18 -9.20
N TYR A 60 7.96 -7.58 -8.44
CA TYR A 60 8.28 -6.88 -7.20
C TYR A 60 9.33 -5.80 -7.45
N TYR A 61 9.29 -4.78 -6.61
CA TYR A 61 10.25 -3.69 -6.56
C TYR A 61 10.70 -3.46 -5.13
N GLN A 62 12.01 -3.33 -4.94
CA GLN A 62 12.64 -2.74 -3.78
C GLN A 62 13.09 -1.34 -4.16
N TYR A 63 12.69 -0.34 -3.38
CA TYR A 63 12.97 1.04 -3.73
C TYR A 63 13.04 1.94 -2.51
N GLN A 64 13.56 3.14 -2.73
CA GLN A 64 13.61 4.23 -1.76
C GLN A 64 13.48 5.56 -2.51
N PHE A 65 13.27 6.65 -1.79
CA PHE A 65 13.25 8.00 -2.33
C PHE A 65 14.51 8.74 -1.95
N ASP A 66 15.06 9.49 -2.89
CA ASP A 66 16.04 10.53 -2.59
C ASP A 66 15.32 11.74 -1.99
N LYS A 67 15.56 12.01 -0.70
CA LYS A 67 14.97 13.19 -0.02
C LYS A 67 15.91 14.39 -0.04
N GLY A 68 16.92 14.39 -0.90
CA GLY A 68 17.89 15.48 -1.01
C GLY A 68 18.85 15.52 0.18
N GLY A 69 19.09 16.71 0.75
CA GLY A 69 20.18 16.98 1.71
C GLY A 69 20.17 16.19 3.02
N LEU A 70 19.13 15.40 3.31
CA LEU A 70 19.01 14.55 4.49
C LEU A 70 19.27 13.05 4.21
N GLY A 71 19.62 12.70 2.96
CA GLY A 71 19.87 11.33 2.53
C GLY A 71 18.62 10.59 2.05
N TYR A 72 18.74 9.26 1.93
CA TYR A 72 17.67 8.41 1.41
C TYR A 72 16.56 8.13 2.43
N SER A 73 15.33 7.96 1.94
CA SER A 73 14.19 7.51 2.75
C SER A 73 14.35 6.07 3.23
N SER A 74 13.37 5.60 4.01
CA SER A 74 13.20 4.18 4.28
C SER A 74 13.10 3.35 2.98
N ILE A 75 13.48 2.08 3.08
CA ILE A 75 13.33 1.10 1.99
C ILE A 75 11.89 0.58 2.00
N PHE A 76 11.29 0.57 0.82
CA PHE A 76 9.95 0.06 0.56
C PHE A 76 10.01 -1.18 -0.34
N TRP A 77 8.99 -2.01 -0.21
CA TRP A 77 8.78 -3.20 -1.03
C TRP A 77 7.37 -3.17 -1.59
N SER A 78 7.23 -3.27 -2.90
CA SER A 78 5.92 -3.36 -3.55
C SER A 78 5.86 -4.53 -4.52
N VAL A 79 4.69 -5.13 -4.68
CA VAL A 79 4.39 -6.09 -5.75
C VAL A 79 3.15 -5.69 -6.53
N ILE A 80 3.33 -5.50 -7.83
CA ILE A 80 2.29 -5.01 -8.73
C ILE A 80 2.27 -5.81 -10.01
N LYS A 81 1.24 -5.63 -10.83
CA LYS A 81 1.17 -6.26 -12.16
C LYS A 81 2.30 -5.72 -13.04
N ASN A 82 2.81 -6.55 -13.96
CA ASN A 82 4.00 -6.25 -14.77
C ASN A 82 3.87 -5.01 -15.70
N ASN A 83 2.68 -4.43 -15.85
CA ASN A 83 2.41 -3.23 -16.66
C ASN A 83 1.80 -2.08 -15.84
N GLU A 84 1.85 -2.18 -14.51
CA GLU A 84 1.34 -1.16 -13.60
C GLU A 84 2.48 -0.26 -13.13
N ASN A 85 2.19 1.02 -12.89
CA ASN A 85 3.18 2.00 -12.45
C ASN A 85 3.00 2.44 -11.00
N ASP A 86 1.84 2.17 -10.42
CA ASP A 86 1.48 2.58 -9.05
C ASP A 86 1.97 1.53 -8.06
N LEU A 87 3.13 1.78 -7.45
CA LEU A 87 3.74 0.93 -6.43
C LEU A 87 2.97 0.98 -5.11
N GLY A 88 2.20 2.05 -4.85
CA GLY A 88 1.41 2.24 -3.64
C GLY A 88 0.35 1.15 -3.48
N LYS A 89 -0.32 0.77 -4.57
CA LYS A 89 -1.29 -0.35 -4.60
C LYS A 89 -0.70 -1.70 -4.22
N GLY A 90 0.60 -1.88 -4.42
CA GLY A 90 1.30 -3.13 -4.15
C GLY A 90 2.15 -3.12 -2.88
N LEU A 91 2.08 -2.05 -2.07
CA LEU A 91 3.01 -1.83 -0.98
C LEU A 91 2.85 -2.86 0.14
N PHE A 92 3.93 -3.58 0.43
CA PHE A 92 3.96 -4.51 1.55
C PHE A 92 4.01 -3.77 2.89
N PRO A 93 3.37 -4.30 3.93
CA PRO A 93 3.52 -3.80 5.28
C PRO A 93 4.99 -3.84 5.72
N GLN A 94 5.38 -2.85 6.52
CA GLN A 94 6.71 -2.82 7.12
C GLN A 94 6.99 -4.09 7.93
N GLY A 95 8.27 -4.44 8.09
CA GLY A 95 8.70 -5.63 8.83
C GLY A 95 8.77 -6.90 7.98
N TYR A 96 8.58 -6.79 6.66
CA TYR A 96 8.81 -7.86 5.70
C TYR A 96 9.77 -7.38 4.61
N LYS A 97 10.63 -8.29 4.16
CA LYS A 97 11.46 -8.11 2.96
C LYS A 97 11.13 -9.19 1.95
N VAL A 98 11.12 -8.84 0.67
CA VAL A 98 10.99 -9.83 -0.41
C VAL A 98 12.36 -10.46 -0.64
N ILE A 99 12.42 -11.78 -0.71
CA ILE A 99 13.64 -12.53 -1.07
C ILE A 99 13.60 -12.91 -2.55
N GLY A 100 12.41 -13.15 -3.10
CA GLY A 100 12.26 -13.47 -4.51
C GLY A 100 10.95 -14.19 -4.79
N TRP A 101 10.93 -14.86 -5.92
CA TRP A 101 9.82 -15.71 -6.35
C TRP A 101 10.21 -17.18 -6.21
N ASP A 102 9.24 -18.02 -5.83
CA ASP A 102 9.40 -19.46 -5.96
C ASP A 102 8.98 -19.95 -7.36
N ILE A 103 9.22 -21.23 -7.66
CA ILE A 103 8.84 -21.85 -8.94
C ILE A 103 7.32 -21.96 -9.16
N LYS A 104 6.52 -21.82 -8.10
CA LYS A 104 5.05 -21.88 -8.12
C LYS A 104 4.42 -20.51 -8.27
N ASN A 105 5.22 -19.46 -8.47
CA ASN A 105 4.77 -18.07 -8.56
C ASN A 105 4.23 -17.51 -7.23
N GLU A 106 4.69 -18.04 -6.11
CA GLU A 106 4.50 -17.49 -4.77
C GLU A 106 5.64 -16.51 -4.46
N LEU A 107 5.30 -15.44 -3.73
CA LEU A 107 6.28 -14.43 -3.33
C LEU A 107 6.92 -14.85 -2.00
N ILE A 108 8.24 -15.03 -1.99
CA ILE A 108 9.00 -15.43 -0.81
C ILE A 108 9.32 -14.18 0.01
N LEU A 109 8.83 -14.16 1.24
CA LEU A 109 9.02 -13.08 2.20
C LEU A 109 9.84 -13.57 3.39
N LYS A 110 10.65 -12.69 3.96
CA LYS A 110 11.31 -12.92 5.25
C LYS A 110 10.96 -11.80 6.22
N LYS A 111 10.72 -12.15 7.49
CA LYS A 111 10.54 -11.16 8.54
C LYS A 111 11.82 -10.33 8.71
N SER A 112 11.64 -9.03 8.84
CA SER A 112 12.71 -8.06 9.05
C SER A 112 12.29 -7.14 10.18
N ILE A 113 13.26 -6.63 10.95
CA ILE A 113 12.96 -5.63 11.97
C ILE A 113 12.58 -4.35 11.22
N PRO A 114 11.38 -3.77 11.43
CA PRO A 114 11.00 -2.55 10.76
C PRO A 114 12.01 -1.44 11.08
N THR A 115 12.34 -0.62 10.07
CA THR A 115 13.25 0.52 10.22
C THR A 115 12.65 1.67 11.02
N SER A 116 11.35 1.59 11.34
CA SER A 116 10.61 2.50 12.21
C SER A 116 10.15 1.73 13.46
N GLU A 117 10.10 2.40 14.62
CA GLU A 117 9.58 1.84 15.88
C GLU A 117 8.09 1.44 15.80
N LEU A 118 7.40 1.83 14.72
CA LEU A 118 6.03 1.46 14.44
C LEU A 118 5.98 -0.01 14.01
N LYS A 119 5.52 -0.87 14.93
CA LYS A 119 5.19 -2.28 14.63
C LYS A 119 4.24 -2.34 13.44
N ALA A 120 4.43 -3.33 12.58
CA ALA A 120 3.51 -3.63 11.49
C ALA A 120 2.08 -3.74 12.04
N VAL A 121 1.18 -2.89 11.54
CA VAL A 121 -0.24 -2.87 11.96
C VAL A 121 -0.94 -4.18 11.58
N THR A 122 -0.36 -4.95 10.67
CA THR A 122 -0.92 -6.22 10.20
C THR A 122 0.18 -7.26 10.03
N GLU A 123 0.09 -8.35 10.79
CA GLU A 123 0.95 -9.51 10.58
C GLU A 123 0.43 -10.32 9.39
N LEU A 124 1.32 -10.56 8.42
CA LEU A 124 1.07 -11.47 7.30
C LEU A 124 1.20 -12.92 7.78
N LYS A 125 0.29 -13.78 7.33
CA LYS A 125 0.33 -15.21 7.64
C LYS A 125 0.85 -15.98 6.44
N ASN A 126 1.60 -17.04 6.70
CA ASN A 126 2.12 -17.86 5.61
C ASN A 126 0.98 -18.45 4.77
N GLY A 127 1.14 -18.44 3.45
CA GLY A 127 0.16 -18.98 2.50
C GLY A 127 -1.07 -18.11 2.23
N THR A 128 -1.19 -16.91 2.85
CA THR A 128 -2.28 -15.98 2.51
C THR A 128 -2.05 -15.32 1.16
N GLU A 129 -3.12 -14.80 0.58
CA GLU A 129 -3.02 -13.96 -0.61
C GLU A 129 -2.85 -12.49 -0.23
N PHE A 130 -1.87 -11.83 -0.84
CA PHE A 130 -1.66 -10.40 -0.80
C PHE A 130 -1.74 -9.88 -2.24
N ASN A 131 -2.69 -8.99 -2.53
CA ASN A 131 -2.90 -8.45 -3.88
C ASN A 131 -3.04 -9.53 -4.98
N GLY A 132 -3.72 -10.65 -4.66
CA GLY A 132 -3.90 -11.79 -5.58
C GLY A 132 -2.64 -12.63 -5.80
N ILE A 133 -1.63 -12.49 -4.95
CA ILE A 133 -0.39 -13.26 -4.96
C ILE A 133 -0.28 -14.01 -3.64
N LYS A 134 -0.06 -15.32 -3.71
CA LYS A 134 0.20 -16.11 -2.53
C LYS A 134 1.60 -15.83 -1.99
N ILE A 135 1.69 -15.61 -0.68
CA ILE A 135 2.96 -15.33 -0.01
C ILE A 135 3.47 -16.56 0.72
N ASN A 136 4.79 -16.75 0.67
CA ASN A 136 5.51 -17.77 1.42
C ASN A 136 6.46 -17.09 2.40
N ILE A 137 6.15 -17.12 3.69
CA ILE A 137 6.99 -16.50 4.73
C ILE A 137 8.01 -17.52 5.24
N VAL A 138 9.29 -17.22 5.03
CA VAL A 138 10.44 -17.99 5.53
C VAL A 138 11.07 -17.29 6.74
N GLU A 139 11.72 -18.08 7.60
CA GLU A 139 12.43 -17.61 8.79
C GLU A 139 13.73 -16.85 8.48
#